data_AF-A0A841JG66-F1
#
_entry.id   AF-A0A841JG66-F1
#
_cell.length_a   1.000
_cell.length_b   1.000
_cell.length_c   1.000
_cell.angle_alpha   90.00
_cell.angle_beta   90.00
_cell.angle_gamma   90.00
#
_symmetry.space_group_name_H-M   'P 1'
#
loop_
_entity.id
_entity.type
_entity.pdbx_description
1 polymer ?
#
loop_
_entity_poly.entity_id
_entity_poly.type
_entity_poly.pdbx_seq_one_letter_code
_entity_poly.pdbx_strand_id
1 'polypeptide(L)'
;MFKETIYKNLALGDRFDVAFPDKRIPNGYIDKTKTRIGITYTGFHDERYSISIIPSVPIIEDALADYPYLNLFEIKHKVTPAMIAEYLQSDAPYKRIVTTPESFGKIITAAKSIGKLQWLYDSFFLYLDEVHCYATEAFRDDILIPFDFEYDYVWKFKNMAMGTATSFQFSDPRIKNMQQYKITYKEKFGKITIVNNYNPQAVIHQMLTHPDMFPGNVYIFFNSVTMIGQVIKAAGISNVNIYCRDDERNMENLEETKVFFKDKPVKKEFQKFNFFSCRYNEGWDLKDDSTATIILLTDVRVPNSLIGIPFKGYQAVGRLKVQPHKIYHITNNFGKAGMRSFESIQEKCIYNATKQISYYNEHITNCQNDGMEDDGRLALLIKQFARYKNGLAELYHMGVDQVICAEYSREHYNNIYTIKETWESLNYDTEFKVFDLDLIVRQKHSKEEINRQVIKCFEAWKHNPDQYEYGIAEATITKYKIEFAPLYEAYMVLGSGQIKNLGYNDKAMKTALIETSNKNAEAKLRLMLIDEFKIGERYTKKYMKEKLQELYDFCGIKKTSGKREVATAEKLNALGLFHLYRCKLDDESGKKAHGYEIVKVNFVLKLAA
;
A
#
# COMPACT_ATOMS: atom_id res chain seq x y z
N MET A 1 37.61 11.08 -9.48
CA MET A 1 37.60 10.02 -8.46
C MET A 1 36.47 10.38 -7.50
N PHE A 2 35.43 9.55 -7.40
CA PHE A 2 34.30 9.83 -6.50
C PHE A 2 34.79 9.76 -5.04
N LYS A 3 34.26 10.63 -4.17
CA LYS A 3 34.56 10.57 -2.74
C LYS A 3 33.86 9.34 -2.14
N GLU A 4 34.56 8.63 -1.25
CA GLU A 4 33.99 7.50 -0.53
C GLU A 4 32.82 7.96 0.36
N THR A 5 31.76 7.16 0.44
CA THR A 5 30.62 7.44 1.33
C THR A 5 31.00 7.17 2.78
N ILE A 6 30.81 8.16 3.65
CA ILE A 6 31.04 8.03 5.08
C ILE A 6 29.75 7.53 5.75
N TYR A 7 29.79 6.32 6.29
CA TYR A 7 28.66 5.71 6.99
C TYR A 7 28.67 6.07 8.49
N LYS A 8 27.50 6.40 9.03
CA LYS A 8 27.28 6.75 10.44
C LYS A 8 26.18 5.86 11.02
N ASN A 9 26.56 4.90 11.85
CA ASN A 9 25.61 3.95 12.45
C ASN A 9 25.02 4.52 13.75
N LEU A 10 23.70 4.65 13.81
CA LEU A 10 22.94 5.19 14.94
C LEU A 10 21.89 4.18 15.44
N ALA A 11 21.53 4.29 16.71
CA ALA A 11 20.31 3.71 17.27
C ALA A 11 19.10 4.62 16.99
N LEU A 12 17.87 4.09 17.06
CA LEU A 12 16.66 4.85 16.71
C LEU A 12 16.42 6.08 17.60
N GLY A 13 16.89 6.04 18.84
CA GLY A 13 16.80 7.16 19.78
C GLY A 13 17.90 8.22 19.61
N ASP A 14 18.93 7.93 18.83
CA ASP A 14 20.07 8.83 18.64
C ASP A 14 19.66 10.07 17.85
N ARG A 15 20.31 11.18 18.18
CA ARG A 15 20.15 12.47 17.51
C ARG A 15 21.33 12.75 16.60
N PHE A 16 21.20 13.79 15.79
CA PHE A 16 22.19 14.18 14.79
C PHE A 16 23.60 14.41 15.36
N ASP A 17 23.69 14.86 16.61
CA ASP A 17 24.95 15.08 17.32
C ASP A 17 25.72 13.79 17.64
N VAL A 18 25.06 12.62 17.66
CA VAL A 18 25.75 11.32 17.73
C VAL A 18 26.51 11.04 16.43
N ALA A 19 25.91 11.37 15.28
CA ALA A 19 26.57 11.21 13.97
C ALA A 19 27.69 12.24 13.76
N PHE A 20 27.47 13.47 14.27
CA PHE A 20 28.34 14.63 14.14
C PHE A 20 28.54 15.34 15.49
N PRO A 21 29.49 14.87 16.32
CA PRO A 21 29.70 15.34 17.69
C PRO A 21 30.00 16.84 17.83
N ASP A 22 30.54 17.47 16.77
CA ASP A 22 30.81 18.90 16.74
C ASP A 22 29.54 19.76 16.68
N LYS A 23 28.36 19.14 16.59
CA LYS A 23 27.04 19.82 16.52
C LYS A 23 26.99 20.85 15.39
N ARG A 24 27.61 20.51 14.26
CA ARG A 24 27.61 21.31 13.03
C ARG A 24 27.26 20.44 11.84
N ILE A 25 26.53 21.04 10.90
CA ILE A 25 26.25 20.38 9.61
C ILE A 25 27.54 20.43 8.78
N PRO A 26 28.12 19.28 8.39
CA PRO A 26 29.33 19.24 7.58
C PRO A 26 29.04 19.62 6.13
N ASN A 27 30.06 20.11 5.41
CA ASN A 27 29.96 20.26 3.95
C ASN A 27 29.76 18.89 3.29
N GLY A 28 28.74 18.75 2.45
CA GLY A 28 28.44 17.49 1.77
C GLY A 28 26.96 17.21 1.53
N TYR A 29 26.68 16.04 0.98
CA TYR A 29 25.34 15.50 0.85
C TYR A 29 25.08 14.49 1.98
N ILE A 30 24.01 14.71 2.74
CA ILE A 30 23.70 13.99 3.97
C ILE A 30 22.37 13.25 3.80
N ASP A 31 22.48 11.94 3.61
CA ASP A 31 21.34 11.00 3.67
C ASP A 31 21.08 10.62 5.13
N LYS A 32 20.03 11.20 5.70
CA LYS A 32 19.63 11.02 7.10
C LYS A 32 18.95 9.68 7.32
N THR A 33 18.43 9.04 6.26
CA THR A 33 17.60 7.82 6.21
C THR A 33 16.39 7.73 7.16
N LYS A 34 16.22 8.72 8.05
CA LYS A 34 15.16 8.86 9.04
C LYS A 34 14.78 10.32 9.19
N THR A 35 13.48 10.55 9.32
CA THR A 35 12.94 11.87 9.60
C THR A 35 13.31 12.28 11.04
N ARG A 36 13.42 13.59 11.28
CA ARG A 36 13.46 14.15 12.66
C ARG A 36 14.68 13.75 13.50
N ILE A 37 15.82 13.56 12.85
CA ILE A 37 17.10 13.33 13.53
C ILE A 37 17.69 14.61 14.18
N GLY A 38 17.17 15.80 13.84
CA GLY A 38 17.61 17.08 14.41
C GLY A 38 18.67 17.85 13.59
N ILE A 39 18.82 17.55 12.29
CA ILE A 39 19.72 18.32 11.41
C ILE A 39 19.32 19.80 11.34
N THR A 40 18.03 20.10 11.20
CA THR A 40 17.50 21.46 11.04
C THR A 40 17.70 22.25 12.33
N TYR A 41 17.44 21.61 13.48
CA TYR A 41 17.77 22.14 14.80
C TYR A 41 19.26 22.52 14.88
N THR A 42 20.15 21.60 14.47
CA THR A 42 21.60 21.84 14.45
C THR A 42 21.97 23.01 13.55
N GLY A 43 21.36 23.12 12.36
CA GLY A 43 21.59 24.21 11.42
C GLY A 43 21.22 25.59 11.97
N PHE A 44 20.14 25.69 12.75
CA PHE A 44 19.73 26.95 13.37
C PHE A 44 20.59 27.35 14.57
N HIS A 45 21.12 26.38 15.31
CA HIS A 45 21.93 26.61 16.51
C HIS A 45 23.41 26.80 16.21
N ASP A 46 23.85 26.57 14.97
CA ASP A 46 25.24 26.77 14.58
C ASP A 46 25.65 28.26 14.69
N GLU A 47 26.81 28.48 15.28
CA GLU A 47 27.41 29.80 15.50
C GLU A 47 28.23 30.22 14.26
N ARG A 48 27.54 30.37 13.12
CA ARG A 48 28.10 30.86 11.85
C ARG A 48 27.05 31.60 11.02
N TYR A 49 27.51 32.38 10.04
CA TYR A 49 26.61 32.93 9.03
C TYR A 49 26.01 31.80 8.21
N SER A 50 24.69 31.77 8.09
CA SER A 50 23.98 30.67 7.43
C SER A 50 22.79 31.15 6.63
N ILE A 51 22.55 30.45 5.51
CA ILE A 51 21.29 30.51 4.77
C ILE A 51 20.74 29.09 4.76
N SER A 52 19.58 28.88 5.37
CA SER A 52 18.84 27.63 5.30
C SER A 52 17.70 27.77 4.30
N ILE A 53 17.79 27.04 3.18
CA ILE A 53 16.71 26.91 2.22
C ILE A 53 15.84 25.74 2.65
N ILE A 54 14.58 26.02 3.02
CA ILE A 54 13.64 25.03 3.55
C ILE A 54 12.38 25.04 2.68
N PRO A 55 12.11 23.96 1.92
CA PRO A 55 10.95 23.89 1.04
C PRO A 55 9.60 24.01 1.77
N SER A 56 9.52 23.57 3.03
CA SER A 56 8.28 23.51 3.81
C SER A 56 8.15 24.69 4.77
N VAL A 57 7.10 25.50 4.56
CA VAL A 57 6.79 26.68 5.37
C VAL A 57 6.49 26.34 6.84
N PRO A 58 5.71 25.29 7.17
CA PRO A 58 5.48 24.91 8.57
C PRO A 58 6.76 24.66 9.38
N ILE A 59 7.83 24.10 8.78
CA ILE A 59 9.13 23.92 9.47
C ILE A 59 9.68 25.28 9.93
N ILE A 60 9.57 26.32 9.09
CA ILE A 60 10.07 27.66 9.40
C ILE A 60 9.23 28.28 10.52
N GLU A 61 7.91 28.15 10.45
CA GLU A 61 6.98 28.68 11.45
C GLU A 61 7.17 28.01 12.82
N ASP A 62 7.29 26.69 12.85
CA ASP A 62 7.58 25.92 14.05
C ASP A 62 8.94 26.35 14.64
N ALA A 63 9.97 26.55 13.81
CA ALA A 63 11.29 26.97 14.27
C ALA A 63 11.30 28.39 14.88
N LEU A 64 10.57 29.33 14.27
CA LEU A 64 10.44 30.68 14.81
C LEU A 64 9.70 30.70 16.14
N ALA A 65 8.68 29.84 16.29
CA ALA A 65 7.91 29.70 17.52
C ALA A 65 8.69 28.98 18.63
N ASP A 66 9.41 27.90 18.30
CA ASP A 66 10.15 27.08 19.27
C ASP A 66 11.48 27.74 19.70
N TYR A 67 12.09 28.56 18.83
CA TYR A 67 13.41 29.17 19.07
C TYR A 67 13.43 30.70 18.90
N PRO A 68 12.57 31.46 19.60
CA PRO A 68 12.48 32.91 19.43
C PRO A 68 13.80 33.63 19.78
N TYR A 69 14.61 33.04 20.66
CA TYR A 69 15.91 33.56 21.09
C TYR A 69 17.00 33.51 20.00
N LEU A 70 16.81 32.76 18.91
CA LEU A 70 17.79 32.67 17.83
C LEU A 70 17.73 33.84 16.85
N ASN A 71 16.66 34.66 16.90
CA ASN A 71 16.43 35.79 16.01
C ASN A 71 16.64 35.43 14.52
N LEU A 72 16.05 34.31 14.08
CA LEU A 72 16.13 33.86 12.70
C LEU A 72 15.48 34.90 11.77
N PHE A 73 16.19 35.31 10.73
CA PHE A 73 15.67 36.23 9.74
C PHE A 73 14.92 35.47 8.65
N GLU A 74 13.60 35.40 8.81
CA GLU A 74 12.69 34.74 7.88
C GLU A 74 12.46 35.58 6.62
N ILE A 75 12.62 34.97 5.45
CA ILE A 75 12.31 35.58 4.16
C ILE A 75 11.09 34.88 3.56
N LYS A 76 9.94 35.54 3.67
CA LYS A 76 8.65 35.17 3.04
C LYS A 76 8.19 36.24 2.05
N HIS A 77 7.01 36.05 1.45
CA HIS A 77 6.46 36.90 0.38
C HIS A 77 6.57 38.41 0.61
N LYS A 78 6.34 38.91 1.84
CA LYS A 78 6.37 40.36 2.17
C LYS A 78 7.76 40.96 2.38
N VAL A 79 8.81 40.13 2.52
CA VAL A 79 10.18 40.62 2.73
C VAL A 79 10.77 41.08 1.39
N THR A 80 11.30 42.31 1.38
CA THR A 80 11.89 42.93 0.19
C THR A 80 13.41 42.80 0.18
N PRO A 81 14.08 42.88 -0.99
CA PRO A 81 15.54 42.94 -1.06
C PRO A 81 16.17 44.06 -0.22
N ALA A 82 15.49 45.20 -0.05
CA ALA A 82 15.98 46.30 0.79
C ALA A 82 16.05 45.92 2.28
N MET A 83 15.02 45.25 2.80
CA MET A 83 15.01 44.77 4.19
C MET A 83 16.11 43.70 4.43
N ILE A 84 16.34 42.83 3.44
CA ILE A 84 17.41 41.84 3.51
C ILE A 84 18.77 42.54 3.52
N ALA A 85 18.96 43.56 2.69
CA ALA A 85 20.20 44.33 2.62
C ALA A 85 20.52 45.02 3.97
N GLU A 86 19.52 45.62 4.62
CA GLU A 86 19.64 46.19 5.96
C GLU A 86 20.06 45.13 6.98
N TYR A 87 19.42 43.96 6.99
CA TYR A 87 19.80 42.85 7.87
C TYR A 87 21.24 42.37 7.62
N LEU A 88 21.66 42.27 6.35
CA LEU A 88 23.04 41.90 5.98
C LEU A 88 24.08 42.94 6.41
N GLN A 89 23.68 44.19 6.66
CA GLN A 89 24.55 45.26 7.14
C GLN A 89 24.49 45.45 8.67
N SER A 90 23.51 44.87 9.36
CA SER A 90 23.37 44.94 10.82
C SER A 90 24.55 44.33 11.59
N ASP A 91 24.66 44.66 12.87
CA ASP A 91 25.68 44.14 13.79
C ASP A 91 25.35 42.74 14.36
N ALA A 92 24.37 42.03 13.77
CA ALA A 92 24.03 40.68 14.21
C ALA A 92 25.27 39.74 14.14
N PRO A 93 25.65 39.10 15.26
CA PRO A 93 26.90 38.33 15.39
C PRO A 93 26.91 37.08 14.51
N TYR A 94 25.73 36.52 14.25
CA TYR A 94 25.51 35.46 13.27
C TYR A 94 24.25 35.79 12.45
N LYS A 95 24.45 36.15 11.18
CA LYS A 95 23.37 36.34 10.22
C LYS A 95 22.79 34.98 9.83
N ARG A 96 21.61 34.67 10.35
CA ARG A 96 20.90 33.41 10.16
C ARG A 96 19.65 33.66 9.35
N ILE A 97 19.75 33.38 8.06
CA ILE A 97 18.65 33.56 7.12
C ILE A 97 17.94 32.22 6.94
N VAL A 98 16.61 32.25 7.01
CA VAL A 98 15.77 31.09 6.67
C VAL A 98 14.83 31.52 5.56
N THR A 99 14.81 30.77 4.46
CA THR A 99 14.06 31.13 3.25
C THR A 99 13.43 29.90 2.61
N THR A 100 12.36 30.11 1.84
CA THR A 100 11.91 29.10 0.88
C THR A 100 12.77 29.16 -0.39
N PRO A 101 12.77 28.10 -1.23
CA PRO A 101 13.45 28.13 -2.54
C PRO A 101 13.03 29.31 -3.41
N GLU A 102 11.74 29.64 -3.44
CA GLU A 102 11.17 30.69 -4.28
C GLU A 102 11.66 32.08 -3.89
N SER A 103 11.92 32.30 -2.59
CA SER A 103 12.39 33.59 -2.08
C SER A 103 13.90 33.74 -2.10
N PHE A 104 14.66 32.68 -2.42
CA PHE A 104 16.11 32.66 -2.33
C PHE A 104 16.78 33.73 -3.21
N GLY A 105 16.26 33.97 -4.42
CA GLY A 105 16.79 34.98 -5.34
C GLY A 105 16.82 36.41 -4.75
N LYS A 106 15.92 36.72 -3.80
CA LYS A 106 15.89 38.02 -3.11
C LYS A 106 17.16 38.28 -2.31
N ILE A 107 17.77 37.24 -1.73
CA ILE A 107 19.02 37.34 -0.96
C ILE A 107 20.17 37.74 -1.88
N ILE A 108 20.23 37.13 -3.07
CA ILE A 108 21.25 37.42 -4.05
C ILE A 108 21.13 38.86 -4.56
N THR A 109 19.91 39.29 -4.88
CA THR A 109 19.62 40.69 -5.26
C THR A 109 20.03 41.67 -4.16
N ALA A 110 19.70 41.38 -2.90
CA ALA A 110 20.06 42.22 -1.77
C ALA A 110 21.57 42.31 -1.54
N ALA A 111 22.29 41.19 -1.60
CA ALA A 111 23.74 41.19 -1.45
C ALA A 111 24.45 41.91 -2.61
N LYS A 112 23.90 41.81 -3.83
CA LYS A 112 24.38 42.52 -5.01
C LYS A 112 24.19 44.04 -4.87
N SER A 113 23.04 44.50 -4.36
CA SER A 113 22.75 45.94 -4.23
C SER A 113 23.68 46.66 -3.24
N ILE A 114 24.21 45.95 -2.25
CA ILE A 114 25.16 46.50 -1.26
C ILE A 114 26.62 46.14 -1.54
N GLY A 115 26.93 45.58 -2.72
CA GLY A 115 28.30 45.20 -3.10
C GLY A 115 28.91 44.07 -2.27
N LYS A 116 28.11 43.27 -1.55
CA LYS A 116 28.57 42.18 -0.67
C LYS A 116 28.29 40.77 -1.21
N LEU A 117 28.04 40.64 -2.52
CA LEU A 117 27.72 39.33 -3.12
C LEU A 117 28.84 38.29 -2.94
N GLN A 118 30.11 38.67 -3.15
CA GLN A 118 31.22 37.73 -2.94
C GLN A 118 31.40 37.35 -1.46
N TRP A 119 31.22 38.32 -0.55
CA TRP A 119 31.25 38.05 0.89
C TRP A 119 30.18 37.05 1.31
N LEU A 120 28.97 37.15 0.75
CA LEU A 120 27.88 36.19 0.97
C LEU A 120 28.33 34.76 0.58
N TYR A 121 28.84 34.59 -0.64
CA TYR A 121 29.29 33.29 -1.16
C TYR A 121 30.47 32.69 -0.38
N ASP A 122 31.37 33.54 0.11
CA ASP A 122 32.58 33.10 0.80
C ASP A 122 32.34 32.80 2.28
N SER A 123 31.46 33.55 2.93
CA SER A 123 31.35 33.58 4.39
C SER A 123 30.13 32.84 4.93
N PHE A 124 29.07 32.66 4.13
CA PHE A 124 27.87 31.95 4.58
C PHE A 124 27.97 30.47 4.29
N PHE A 125 27.48 29.68 5.23
CA PHE A 125 27.15 28.28 5.00
C PHE A 125 25.75 28.17 4.39
N LEU A 126 25.67 27.58 3.20
CA LEU A 126 24.40 27.31 2.55
C LEU A 126 23.90 25.90 2.91
N TYR A 127 22.70 25.80 3.48
CA TYR A 127 22.06 24.52 3.78
C TYR A 127 20.77 24.37 2.98
N LEU A 128 20.71 23.32 2.15
CA LEU A 128 19.48 22.92 1.47
C LEU A 128 18.86 21.77 2.26
N ASP A 129 17.78 22.05 2.99
CA ASP A 129 17.05 21.01 3.71
C ASP A 129 16.02 20.32 2.81
N GLU A 130 15.68 19.09 3.15
CA GLU A 130 14.76 18.22 2.42
C GLU A 130 14.97 18.26 0.89
N VAL A 131 16.22 18.13 0.44
CA VAL A 131 16.64 18.34 -0.97
C VAL A 131 15.86 17.47 -1.97
N HIS A 132 15.30 16.33 -1.57
CA HIS A 132 14.41 15.52 -2.42
C HIS A 132 13.16 16.28 -2.91
N CYS A 133 12.76 17.38 -2.26
CA CYS A 133 11.67 18.24 -2.71
C CYS A 133 11.90 18.81 -4.11
N TYR A 134 13.15 19.14 -4.46
CA TYR A 134 13.47 19.67 -5.78
C TYR A 134 13.14 18.68 -6.92
N ALA A 135 13.18 17.36 -6.65
CA ALA A 135 12.77 16.33 -7.61
C ALA A 135 11.27 15.97 -7.51
N THR A 136 10.70 16.01 -6.30
CA THR A 136 9.33 15.51 -6.04
C THR A 136 8.23 16.55 -6.20
N GLU A 137 8.54 17.85 -6.16
CA GLU A 137 7.55 18.94 -6.15
C GLU A 137 7.55 19.77 -7.43
N ALA A 138 7.59 19.09 -8.58
CA ALA A 138 7.56 19.71 -9.91
C ALA A 138 6.34 20.61 -10.18
N PHE A 139 5.30 20.54 -9.34
CA PHE A 139 4.12 21.41 -9.40
C PHE A 139 4.37 22.83 -8.85
N ARG A 140 5.52 23.06 -8.18
CA ARG A 140 5.97 24.39 -7.74
C ARG A 140 6.92 24.94 -8.79
N ASP A 141 6.42 25.78 -9.68
CA ASP A 141 7.17 26.33 -10.82
C ASP A 141 8.53 26.91 -10.40
N ASP A 142 8.56 27.62 -9.27
CA ASP A 142 9.73 28.34 -8.76
C ASP A 142 10.59 27.56 -7.76
N ILE A 143 10.30 26.28 -7.48
CA ILE A 143 11.07 25.52 -6.48
C ILE A 143 12.54 25.37 -6.88
N LEU A 144 12.83 25.39 -8.19
CA LEU A 144 14.18 25.21 -8.71
C LEU A 144 15.00 26.50 -8.80
N ILE A 145 14.47 27.66 -8.36
CA ILE A 145 15.19 28.96 -8.35
C ILE A 145 16.62 28.89 -7.77
N PRO A 146 16.92 28.13 -6.69
CA PRO A 146 18.29 28.03 -6.20
C PRO A 146 19.32 27.52 -7.24
N PHE A 147 18.85 26.76 -8.22
CA PHE A 147 19.63 26.16 -9.32
C PHE A 147 19.50 26.93 -10.64
N ASP A 148 18.91 28.12 -10.61
CA ASP A 148 18.59 28.91 -11.81
C ASP A 148 19.83 29.27 -12.65
N PHE A 149 19.61 29.29 -13.96
CA PHE A 149 20.57 29.21 -15.04
C PHE A 149 21.51 30.42 -15.16
N GLU A 150 21.05 31.65 -14.91
CA GLU A 150 21.90 32.84 -15.11
C GLU A 150 23.08 32.86 -14.11
N TYR A 151 22.93 32.18 -12.97
CA TYR A 151 23.89 32.32 -11.88
C TYR A 151 24.26 31.03 -11.13
N ASP A 152 23.59 29.89 -11.33
CA ASP A 152 23.90 28.61 -10.67
C ASP A 152 24.16 28.83 -9.16
N TYR A 153 23.29 29.62 -8.52
CA TYR A 153 23.60 30.36 -7.29
C TYR A 153 24.19 29.49 -6.18
N VAL A 154 23.60 28.32 -5.94
CA VAL A 154 24.04 27.41 -4.87
C VAL A 154 25.49 26.96 -5.07
N TRP A 155 25.94 26.80 -6.31
CA TRP A 155 27.27 26.32 -6.65
C TRP A 155 28.37 27.39 -6.48
N LYS A 156 27.99 28.64 -6.23
CA LYS A 156 28.93 29.73 -5.94
C LYS A 156 29.34 29.79 -4.47
N PHE A 157 28.60 29.14 -3.58
CA PHE A 157 28.94 29.11 -2.15
C PHE A 157 30.14 28.20 -1.89
N LYS A 158 31.14 28.70 -1.14
CA LYS A 158 32.32 27.90 -0.74
C LYS A 158 31.96 26.78 0.24
N ASN A 159 30.98 27.01 1.09
CA ASN A 159 30.54 26.06 2.11
C ASN A 159 29.05 25.76 1.93
N MET A 160 28.72 24.49 1.67
CA MET A 160 27.35 24.06 1.44
C MET A 160 27.11 22.61 1.90
N ALA A 161 25.89 22.36 2.36
CA ALA A 161 25.38 21.01 2.52
C ALA A 161 23.96 20.85 1.98
N MET A 162 23.64 19.61 1.60
CA MET A 162 22.30 19.18 1.20
C MET A 162 21.88 18.04 2.13
N GLY A 163 20.70 18.14 2.75
CA GLY A 163 20.19 17.15 3.69
C GLY A 163 18.84 16.59 3.27
N THR A 164 18.62 15.29 3.45
CA THR A 164 17.30 14.66 3.21
C THR A 164 17.14 13.38 4.02
N ALA A 165 15.92 13.06 4.44
CA ALA A 165 15.62 11.75 5.02
C ALA A 165 15.29 10.68 3.96
N THR A 166 15.00 11.12 2.74
CA THR A 166 14.66 10.28 1.59
C THR A 166 15.59 10.66 0.44
N SER A 167 16.68 9.93 0.28
CA SER A 167 17.70 10.27 -0.71
C SER A 167 17.19 10.05 -2.14
N PHE A 168 17.32 11.08 -2.98
CA PHE A 168 17.11 11.00 -4.42
C PHE A 168 18.47 11.10 -5.12
N GLN A 169 18.74 10.24 -6.09
CA GLN A 169 20.02 10.25 -6.81
C GLN A 169 19.97 11.24 -7.97
N PHE A 170 20.26 12.51 -7.67
CA PHE A 170 20.28 13.58 -8.68
C PHE A 170 21.25 13.30 -9.83
N SER A 171 20.87 13.72 -11.04
CA SER A 171 21.68 13.56 -12.25
C SER A 171 22.84 14.55 -12.34
N ASP A 172 22.77 15.69 -11.64
CA ASP A 172 23.84 16.69 -11.64
C ASP A 172 25.14 16.12 -11.05
N PRO A 173 26.24 16.05 -11.83
CA PRO A 173 27.50 15.47 -11.36
C PRO A 173 28.11 16.24 -10.19
N ARG A 174 27.79 17.52 -10.00
CA ARG A 174 28.29 18.33 -8.88
C ARG A 174 27.79 17.81 -7.54
N ILE A 175 26.56 17.28 -7.48
CA ILE A 175 26.01 16.64 -6.28
C ILE A 175 26.78 15.35 -5.96
N LYS A 176 27.06 14.53 -6.97
CA LYS A 176 27.85 13.29 -6.82
C LYS A 176 29.29 13.55 -6.36
N ASN A 177 29.84 14.72 -6.68
CA ASN A 177 31.19 15.14 -6.26
C ASN A 177 31.26 15.69 -4.82
N MET A 178 30.12 15.98 -4.19
CA MET A 178 30.08 16.34 -2.77
C MET A 178 30.53 15.15 -1.90
N GLN A 179 31.05 15.42 -0.70
CA GLN A 179 31.28 14.37 0.29
C GLN A 179 29.94 13.74 0.66
N GLN A 180 29.81 12.43 0.50
CA GLN A 180 28.59 11.70 0.82
C GLN A 180 28.64 11.23 2.27
N TYR A 181 27.57 11.47 3.03
CA TYR A 181 27.34 10.93 4.36
C TYR A 181 26.04 10.15 4.35
N LYS A 182 26.05 8.94 4.91
CA LYS A 182 24.85 8.12 5.06
C LYS A 182 24.69 7.66 6.50
N ILE A 183 23.57 8.04 7.10
CA ILE A 183 23.18 7.58 8.43
C ILE A 183 22.45 6.25 8.27
N THR A 184 22.76 5.26 9.11
CA THR A 184 22.21 3.91 9.04
C THR A 184 21.73 3.46 10.42
N TYR A 185 20.65 2.68 10.44
CA TYR A 185 20.05 2.14 11.65
C TYR A 185 20.03 0.62 11.57
N LYS A 186 20.33 -0.05 12.69
CA LYS A 186 20.22 -1.51 12.79
C LYS A 186 18.78 -1.96 13.02
N GLU A 187 18.01 -1.15 13.74
CA GLU A 187 16.64 -1.45 14.13
C GLU A 187 15.66 -1.06 13.01
N LYS A 188 14.55 -1.80 12.90
CA LYS A 188 13.47 -1.51 11.96
C LYS A 188 12.63 -0.32 12.44
N PHE A 189 12.11 0.47 11.50
CA PHE A 189 11.28 1.64 11.82
C PHE A 189 9.84 1.28 12.22
N GLY A 190 9.41 0.06 11.92
CA GLY A 190 8.07 -0.44 12.24
C GLY A 190 7.63 -1.46 11.19
N LYS A 191 6.33 -1.76 11.18
CA LYS A 191 5.71 -2.71 10.26
C LYS A 191 4.61 -2.03 9.45
N ILE A 192 4.61 -2.24 8.13
CA ILE A 192 3.57 -1.78 7.20
C ILE A 192 2.63 -2.94 6.87
N THR A 193 1.34 -2.76 7.16
CA THR A 193 0.28 -3.64 6.70
C THR A 193 -0.19 -3.19 5.31
N ILE A 194 0.19 -3.93 4.28
CA ILE A 194 -0.18 -3.63 2.89
C ILE A 194 -1.54 -4.27 2.60
N VAL A 195 -2.50 -3.45 2.21
CA VAL A 195 -3.85 -3.86 1.80
C VAL A 195 -4.02 -3.54 0.33
N ASN A 196 -3.76 -4.53 -0.53
CA ASN A 196 -3.92 -4.39 -1.97
C ASN A 196 -5.34 -4.79 -2.39
N ASN A 197 -6.14 -3.83 -2.85
CA ASN A 197 -7.51 -4.09 -3.30
C ASN A 197 -7.79 -3.34 -4.61
N TYR A 198 -8.57 -3.95 -5.51
CA TYR A 198 -8.98 -3.29 -6.75
C TYR A 198 -9.78 -2.00 -6.50
N ASN A 199 -10.44 -1.85 -5.36
CA ASN A 199 -11.13 -0.64 -4.94
C ASN A 199 -10.63 -0.17 -3.55
N PRO A 200 -9.51 0.59 -3.50
CA PRO A 200 -9.01 1.17 -2.25
C PRO A 200 -10.05 2.01 -1.50
N GLN A 201 -11.00 2.63 -2.22
CA GLN A 201 -12.07 3.43 -1.63
C GLN A 201 -13.06 2.59 -0.82
N ALA A 202 -13.31 1.34 -1.23
CA ALA A 202 -14.15 0.43 -0.45
C ALA A 202 -13.48 0.03 0.88
N VAL A 203 -12.15 -0.15 0.86
CA VAL A 203 -11.36 -0.47 2.05
C VAL A 203 -11.45 0.67 3.06
N ILE A 204 -11.17 1.90 2.63
CA ILE A 204 -11.21 3.05 3.53
C ILE A 204 -12.64 3.30 4.01
N HIS A 205 -13.66 3.16 3.15
CA HIS A 205 -15.06 3.29 3.56
C HIS A 205 -15.42 2.32 4.70
N GLN A 206 -15.01 1.05 4.61
CA GLN A 206 -15.22 0.07 5.68
C GLN A 206 -14.53 0.47 6.98
N MET A 207 -13.28 0.94 6.91
CA MET A 207 -12.55 1.41 8.08
C MET A 207 -13.20 2.65 8.73
N LEU A 208 -13.72 3.57 7.92
CA LEU A 208 -14.40 4.78 8.38
C LEU A 208 -15.72 4.47 9.09
N THR A 209 -16.47 3.47 8.62
CA THR A 209 -17.76 3.06 9.20
C THR A 209 -17.62 2.12 10.41
N HIS A 210 -16.40 1.66 10.71
CA HIS A 210 -16.09 0.79 11.85
C HIS A 210 -14.97 1.39 12.74
N PRO A 211 -15.21 2.57 13.36
CA PRO A 211 -14.21 3.30 14.13
C PRO A 211 -13.65 2.52 15.33
N ASP A 212 -14.40 1.55 15.86
CA ASP A 212 -14.01 0.71 17.00
C ASP A 212 -12.86 -0.25 16.67
N MET A 213 -12.53 -0.43 15.39
CA MET A 213 -11.33 -1.18 14.97
C MET A 213 -10.03 -0.50 15.39
N PHE A 214 -10.08 0.80 15.72
CA PHE A 214 -8.89 1.59 16.04
C PHE A 214 -8.93 2.03 17.50
N PRO A 215 -7.88 1.76 18.30
CA PRO A 215 -7.86 2.14 19.71
C PRO A 215 -7.75 3.67 19.93
N GLY A 216 -7.18 4.40 18.97
CA GLY A 216 -6.99 5.85 19.03
C GLY A 216 -7.43 6.58 17.76
N ASN A 217 -6.87 7.76 17.53
CA ASN A 217 -7.13 8.56 16.32
C ASN A 217 -6.51 7.91 15.08
N VAL A 218 -7.13 8.16 13.93
CA VAL A 218 -6.68 7.66 12.63
C VAL A 218 -6.24 8.84 11.76
N TYR A 219 -5.02 8.76 11.25
CA TYR A 219 -4.39 9.78 10.44
C TYR A 219 -4.21 9.26 9.02
N ILE A 220 -4.98 9.82 8.08
CA ILE A 220 -5.15 9.32 6.72
C ILE A 220 -4.47 10.27 5.74
N PHE A 221 -3.34 9.84 5.17
CA PHE A 221 -2.64 10.56 4.12
C PHE A 221 -3.20 10.15 2.77
N PHE A 222 -3.90 11.09 2.12
CA PHE A 222 -4.57 10.87 0.85
C PHE A 222 -4.53 12.15 0.01
N ASN A 223 -3.72 12.17 -1.05
CA ASN A 223 -3.43 13.41 -1.77
C ASN A 223 -4.64 14.05 -2.48
N SER A 224 -5.64 13.26 -2.88
CA SER A 224 -6.76 13.76 -3.68
C SER A 224 -7.84 14.39 -2.80
N VAL A 225 -7.86 15.73 -2.74
CA VAL A 225 -8.85 16.52 -1.98
C VAL A 225 -10.29 16.19 -2.41
N THR A 226 -10.53 16.08 -3.71
CA THR A 226 -11.85 15.69 -4.24
C THR A 226 -12.28 14.32 -3.71
N MET A 227 -11.38 13.33 -3.70
CA MET A 227 -11.74 12.01 -3.19
C MET A 227 -11.90 11.99 -1.67
N ILE A 228 -11.15 12.81 -0.91
CA ILE A 228 -11.36 12.97 0.53
C ILE A 228 -12.81 13.37 0.81
N GLY A 229 -13.32 14.40 0.12
CA GLY A 229 -14.71 14.81 0.27
C GLY A 229 -15.70 13.69 -0.07
N GLN A 230 -15.46 12.97 -1.17
CA GLN A 230 -16.33 11.87 -1.61
C GLN A 230 -16.36 10.70 -0.60
N VAL A 231 -15.23 10.28 -0.04
CA VAL A 231 -15.22 9.17 0.94
C VAL A 231 -15.91 9.55 2.24
N ILE A 232 -15.73 10.79 2.70
CA ILE A 232 -16.39 11.29 3.92
C ILE A 232 -17.90 11.31 3.70
N LYS A 233 -18.35 11.87 2.57
CA LYS A 233 -19.78 11.93 2.19
C LYS A 233 -20.38 10.53 2.06
N ALA A 234 -19.67 9.61 1.39
CA ALA A 234 -20.13 8.23 1.23
C ALA A 234 -20.20 7.48 2.56
N ALA A 235 -19.25 7.72 3.48
CA ALA A 235 -19.25 7.11 4.81
C ALA A 235 -20.27 7.75 5.79
N GLY A 236 -20.74 8.98 5.51
CA GLY A 236 -21.71 9.67 6.36
C GLY A 236 -21.18 10.05 7.74
N ILE A 237 -19.86 10.23 7.88
CA ILE A 237 -19.20 10.51 9.16
C ILE A 237 -18.99 12.01 9.39
N SER A 238 -19.03 12.42 10.65
CA SER A 238 -18.84 13.83 11.07
C SER A 238 -17.68 14.04 12.05
N ASN A 239 -17.16 12.97 12.66
CA ASN A 239 -16.00 13.01 13.54
C ASN A 239 -14.70 13.03 12.71
N VAL A 240 -14.55 14.10 11.91
CA VAL A 240 -13.52 14.24 10.88
C VAL A 240 -12.91 15.64 10.86
N ASN A 241 -11.61 15.71 10.61
CA ASN A 241 -10.95 16.92 10.12
C ASN A 241 -10.31 16.69 8.75
N ILE A 242 -10.26 17.75 7.94
CA ILE A 242 -9.58 17.78 6.64
C ILE A 242 -8.49 18.87 6.68
N TYR A 243 -7.26 18.47 6.39
CA TYR A 243 -6.10 19.34 6.31
C TYR A 243 -5.55 19.36 4.88
N CYS A 244 -5.76 20.48 4.20
CA CYS A 244 -5.24 20.73 2.85
C CYS A 244 -4.70 22.16 2.71
N ARG A 245 -4.28 22.55 1.50
CA ARG A 245 -3.99 23.97 1.24
C ARG A 245 -5.30 24.75 1.23
N ASP A 246 -5.29 25.90 1.90
CA ASP A 246 -6.39 26.86 1.85
C ASP A 246 -6.32 27.60 0.51
N ASP A 247 -7.03 27.08 -0.49
CA ASP A 247 -7.22 27.72 -1.78
C ASP A 247 -8.62 27.41 -2.33
N GLU A 248 -9.12 28.30 -3.19
CA GLU A 248 -10.47 28.27 -3.73
C GLU A 248 -10.80 26.93 -4.40
N ARG A 249 -9.86 26.40 -5.20
CA ARG A 249 -10.00 25.12 -5.89
C ARG A 249 -10.21 23.95 -4.92
N ASN A 250 -9.46 23.90 -3.82
CA ASN A 250 -9.63 22.85 -2.81
C ASN A 250 -10.98 22.99 -2.09
N MET A 251 -11.42 24.20 -1.79
CA MET A 251 -12.73 24.44 -1.16
C MET A 251 -13.90 24.05 -2.07
N GLU A 252 -13.77 24.30 -3.38
CA GLU A 252 -14.72 23.81 -4.38
C GLU A 252 -14.74 22.27 -4.44
N ASN A 253 -13.58 21.64 -4.50
CA ASN A 253 -13.44 20.18 -4.54
C ASN A 253 -14.05 19.46 -3.32
N LEU A 254 -14.12 20.14 -2.17
CA LEU A 254 -14.69 19.59 -0.94
C LEU A 254 -16.22 19.73 -0.85
N GLU A 255 -16.85 20.57 -1.67
CA GLU A 255 -18.30 20.81 -1.67
C GLU A 255 -18.84 21.06 -0.24
N GLU A 256 -19.82 20.29 0.22
CA GLU A 256 -20.36 20.39 1.59
C GLU A 256 -19.39 19.91 2.69
N THR A 257 -18.37 19.10 2.37
CA THR A 257 -17.43 18.57 3.36
C THR A 257 -16.38 19.58 3.81
N LYS A 258 -16.33 20.76 3.17
CA LYS A 258 -15.47 21.88 3.59
C LYS A 258 -15.74 22.34 5.02
N VAL A 259 -16.89 22.00 5.61
CA VAL A 259 -17.18 22.27 7.04
C VAL A 259 -16.18 21.59 7.98
N PHE A 260 -15.55 20.51 7.54
CA PHE A 260 -14.52 19.77 8.28
C PHE A 260 -13.11 20.30 8.04
N PHE A 261 -12.95 21.32 7.20
CA PHE A 261 -11.65 21.92 6.94
C PHE A 261 -11.06 22.58 8.19
N LYS A 262 -9.75 22.40 8.37
CA LYS A 262 -8.95 23.06 9.40
C LYS A 262 -7.69 23.61 8.75
N ASP A 263 -7.36 24.86 9.08
CA ASP A 263 -6.18 25.54 8.54
C ASP A 263 -4.88 24.82 8.91
N LYS A 264 -4.75 24.41 10.19
CA LYS A 264 -3.55 23.76 10.72
C LYS A 264 -3.85 22.60 11.67
N PRO A 265 -3.02 21.54 11.68
CA PRO A 265 -3.17 20.43 12.62
C PRO A 265 -2.75 20.83 14.04
N VAL A 266 -3.69 20.78 14.98
CA VAL A 266 -3.46 21.06 16.40
C VAL A 266 -3.86 19.84 17.21
N LYS A 267 -2.97 19.35 18.09
CA LYS A 267 -3.18 18.10 18.86
C LYS A 267 -4.55 18.03 19.54
N LYS A 268 -5.00 19.13 20.15
CA LYS A 268 -6.27 19.20 20.89
C LYS A 268 -7.51 19.22 20.02
N GLU A 269 -7.35 19.42 18.71
CA GLU A 269 -8.46 19.55 17.75
C GLU A 269 -8.65 18.30 16.89
N PHE A 270 -7.74 17.31 16.98
CA PHE A 270 -7.86 16.08 16.22
C PHE A 270 -9.17 15.35 16.54
N GLN A 271 -9.79 14.86 15.48
CA GLN A 271 -10.99 14.04 15.52
C GLN A 271 -10.61 12.56 15.42
N LYS A 272 -11.60 11.67 15.46
CA LYS A 272 -11.37 10.23 15.26
C LYS A 272 -10.69 9.95 13.93
N PHE A 273 -11.07 10.65 12.86
CA PHE A 273 -10.44 10.56 11.55
C PHE A 273 -9.89 11.92 11.11
N ASN A 274 -8.65 11.95 10.63
CA ASN A 274 -7.97 13.18 10.21
C ASN A 274 -7.34 12.95 8.83
N PHE A 275 -7.83 13.66 7.81
CA PHE A 275 -7.35 13.53 6.44
C PHE A 275 -6.30 14.59 6.11
N PHE A 276 -5.23 14.18 5.44
CA PHE A 276 -4.10 15.03 5.07
C PHE A 276 -3.84 14.91 3.56
N SER A 277 -3.85 16.04 2.86
CA SER A 277 -3.40 16.10 1.48
C SER A 277 -1.87 16.28 1.37
N CYS A 278 -1.35 16.40 0.15
CA CYS A 278 0.08 16.42 -0.14
C CYS A 278 0.89 17.47 0.65
N ARG A 279 0.27 18.61 1.00
CA ARG A 279 0.88 19.67 1.84
C ARG A 279 1.43 19.14 3.15
N TYR A 280 0.80 18.10 3.70
CA TYR A 280 1.10 17.55 5.02
C TYR A 280 1.82 16.21 4.93
N ASN A 281 2.33 15.79 3.78
CA ASN A 281 3.17 14.58 3.72
C ASN A 281 4.53 14.78 4.41
N GLU A 282 4.95 16.02 4.65
CA GLU A 282 6.27 16.33 5.22
C GLU A 282 6.32 17.70 5.90
N GLY A 283 7.43 17.93 6.62
CA GLY A 283 7.77 19.25 7.15
C GLY A 283 6.88 19.76 8.28
N TRP A 284 6.26 18.86 9.02
CA TRP A 284 5.62 19.15 10.30
C TRP A 284 5.71 17.93 11.22
N ASP A 285 5.36 18.13 12.49
CA ASP A 285 5.38 17.11 13.53
C ASP A 285 3.96 16.69 13.94
N LEU A 286 3.59 15.43 13.64
CA LEU A 286 2.36 14.85 14.18
C LEU A 286 2.58 14.41 15.64
N LYS A 287 1.86 15.07 16.55
CA LYS A 287 1.91 14.86 18.00
C LYS A 287 0.66 14.10 18.45
N ASP A 288 0.75 12.78 18.59
CA ASP A 288 -0.23 11.95 19.29
C ASP A 288 0.47 10.80 20.05
N ASP A 289 -0.29 9.92 20.70
CA ASP A 289 0.22 8.75 21.41
C ASP A 289 0.27 7.47 20.57
N SER A 290 0.73 6.37 21.18
CA SER A 290 0.94 5.07 20.51
C SER A 290 -0.35 4.33 20.15
N THR A 291 -1.53 4.82 20.55
CA THR A 291 -2.83 4.27 20.12
C THR A 291 -3.22 4.74 18.72
N ALA A 292 -2.53 5.76 18.19
CA ALA A 292 -2.77 6.30 16.87
C ALA A 292 -2.52 5.28 15.76
N THR A 293 -3.33 5.35 14.71
CA THR A 293 -3.18 4.56 13.48
C THR A 293 -2.84 5.47 12.31
N ILE A 294 -1.89 5.06 11.48
CA ILE A 294 -1.51 5.77 10.26
C ILE A 294 -2.06 4.99 9.06
N ILE A 295 -2.69 5.69 8.12
CA ILE A 295 -3.14 5.12 6.86
C ILE A 295 -2.53 5.94 5.72
N LEU A 296 -1.71 5.31 4.91
CA LEU A 296 -1.33 5.83 3.60
C LEU A 296 -2.31 5.26 2.57
N LEU A 297 -3.08 6.13 1.90
CA LEU A 297 -4.07 5.73 0.91
C LEU A 297 -3.63 6.21 -0.48
N THR A 298 -3.54 5.26 -1.42
CA THR A 298 -3.22 5.54 -2.82
C THR A 298 -4.15 4.76 -3.76
N ASP A 299 -4.69 5.39 -4.79
CA ASP A 299 -5.31 4.73 -5.93
C ASP A 299 -4.61 5.18 -7.21
N VAL A 300 -3.88 4.26 -7.85
CA VAL A 300 -3.05 4.55 -9.03
C VAL A 300 -3.85 4.98 -10.27
N ARG A 301 -5.18 4.80 -10.25
CA ARG A 301 -6.10 5.19 -11.33
C ARG A 301 -6.72 6.56 -11.08
N VAL A 302 -6.65 7.06 -9.85
CA VAL A 302 -7.21 8.35 -9.47
C VAL A 302 -6.15 9.44 -9.70
N PRO A 303 -6.46 10.49 -10.48
CA PRO A 303 -5.57 11.63 -10.65
C PRO A 303 -5.18 12.24 -9.31
N ASN A 304 -3.90 12.62 -9.19
CA ASN A 304 -3.34 13.24 -7.98
C ASN A 304 -3.48 12.40 -6.69
N SER A 305 -3.78 11.10 -6.77
CA SER A 305 -3.79 10.23 -5.60
C SER A 305 -2.45 9.54 -5.34
N LEU A 306 -1.63 9.32 -6.36
CA LEU A 306 -0.39 8.56 -6.24
C LEU A 306 0.58 9.26 -5.27
N ILE A 307 0.98 8.55 -4.21
CA ILE A 307 2.03 9.01 -3.30
C ILE A 307 3.28 8.16 -3.54
N GLY A 308 4.38 8.79 -3.98
CA GLY A 308 5.65 8.10 -4.17
C GLY A 308 6.19 7.54 -2.84
N ILE A 309 6.10 6.21 -2.67
CA ILE A 309 6.52 5.50 -1.45
C ILE A 309 7.93 5.88 -0.99
N PRO A 310 9.00 5.82 -1.82
CA PRO A 310 10.36 6.08 -1.36
C PRO A 310 10.63 7.52 -0.91
N PHE A 311 9.73 8.46 -1.24
CA PHE A 311 9.87 9.87 -0.93
C PHE A 311 8.74 10.33 -0.01
N LYS A 312 7.68 10.93 -0.57
CA LYS A 312 6.57 11.51 0.21
C LYS A 312 5.81 10.48 1.06
N GLY A 313 5.69 9.23 0.61
CA GLY A 313 5.01 8.17 1.37
C GLY A 313 5.75 7.80 2.65
N TYR A 314 7.07 7.60 2.54
CA TYR A 314 7.96 7.41 3.68
C TYR A 314 7.91 8.60 4.65
N GLN A 315 7.97 9.82 4.12
CA GLN A 315 7.90 11.05 4.92
C GLN A 315 6.59 11.14 5.69
N ALA A 316 5.45 10.82 5.05
CA ALA A 316 4.11 10.85 5.63
C ALA A 316 3.95 9.83 6.76
N VAL A 317 4.33 8.57 6.50
CA VAL A 317 4.28 7.50 7.51
C VAL A 317 5.18 7.83 8.70
N GLY A 318 6.34 8.42 8.43
CA GLY A 318 7.30 8.84 9.44
C GLY A 318 6.97 10.15 10.15
N ARG A 319 5.72 10.64 10.17
CA ARG A 319 5.30 11.89 10.84
C ARG A 319 4.89 11.74 12.31
N LEU A 320 4.44 10.58 12.77
CA LEU A 320 4.08 10.39 14.19
C LEU A 320 5.33 10.24 15.07
N LYS A 321 5.46 11.00 16.17
CA LYS A 321 6.67 11.00 17.01
C LYS A 321 6.96 9.67 17.73
N VAL A 322 5.91 8.90 17.97
CA VAL A 322 5.97 7.61 18.63
C VAL A 322 5.64 6.50 17.64
N GLN A 323 5.96 5.26 17.97
CA GLN A 323 5.54 4.12 17.16
C GLN A 323 4.00 4.03 17.18
N PRO A 324 3.33 4.07 16.02
CA PRO A 324 1.88 3.94 15.96
C PRO A 324 1.44 2.52 16.32
N HIS A 325 0.17 2.38 16.71
CA HIS A 325 -0.47 1.08 16.91
C HIS A 325 -0.39 0.22 15.65
N LYS A 326 -0.69 0.83 14.50
CA LYS A 326 -0.62 0.18 13.19
C LYS A 326 -0.40 1.19 12.07
N ILE A 327 0.23 0.72 10.99
CA ILE A 327 0.43 1.49 9.76
C ILE A 327 -0.17 0.69 8.61
N TYR A 328 -1.18 1.23 7.97
CA TYR A 328 -1.77 0.64 6.77
C TYR A 328 -1.28 1.36 5.52
N HIS A 329 -0.91 0.60 4.49
CA HIS A 329 -0.81 1.10 3.14
C HIS A 329 -1.92 0.48 2.30
N ILE A 330 -2.98 1.26 2.07
CA ILE A 330 -4.15 0.84 1.31
C ILE A 330 -3.95 1.29 -0.12
N THR A 331 -3.89 0.35 -1.06
CA THR A 331 -3.61 0.70 -2.45
C THR A 331 -4.12 -0.33 -3.47
N ASN A 332 -4.07 0.05 -4.74
CA ASN A 332 -4.02 -0.85 -5.88
C ASN A 332 -2.66 -0.72 -6.59
N ASN A 333 -2.52 -1.33 -7.77
CA ASN A 333 -1.28 -1.33 -8.53
C ASN A 333 -1.55 -1.35 -10.05
N PHE A 334 -0.51 -1.14 -10.86
CA PHE A 334 -0.61 -1.07 -12.33
C PHE A 334 -0.69 -2.44 -13.03
N GLY A 335 -0.57 -3.55 -12.31
CA GLY A 335 -0.58 -4.90 -12.89
C GLY A 335 0.62 -5.21 -13.81
N LYS A 336 1.77 -4.56 -13.57
CA LYS A 336 3.01 -4.71 -14.35
C LYS A 336 4.03 -5.59 -13.62
N ALA A 337 4.89 -6.26 -14.37
CA ALA A 337 5.94 -7.12 -13.84
C ALA A 337 7.17 -6.31 -13.40
N GLY A 338 7.68 -6.63 -12.19
CA GLY A 338 8.94 -6.08 -11.67
C GLY A 338 9.01 -4.55 -11.58
N MET A 339 10.21 -4.04 -11.35
CA MET A 339 10.55 -2.62 -11.34
C MET A 339 11.84 -2.43 -12.14
N ARG A 340 11.89 -1.41 -12.99
CA ARG A 340 13.16 -1.00 -13.64
C ARG A 340 14.09 -0.35 -12.61
N SER A 341 15.41 -0.54 -12.78
CA SER A 341 16.38 0.13 -11.92
C SER A 341 16.33 1.65 -12.10
N PHE A 342 16.73 2.37 -11.04
CA PHE A 342 16.81 3.83 -11.08
C PHE A 342 17.75 4.30 -12.18
N GLU A 343 18.90 3.65 -12.32
CA GLU A 343 19.92 3.95 -13.34
C GLU A 343 19.35 3.80 -14.75
N SER A 344 18.60 2.73 -15.02
CA SER A 344 17.99 2.51 -16.34
C SER A 344 16.97 3.58 -16.70
N ILE A 345 16.17 4.04 -15.73
CA ILE A 345 15.21 5.13 -15.93
C ILE A 345 15.94 6.44 -16.14
N GLN A 346 16.94 6.75 -15.30
CA GLN A 346 17.76 7.95 -15.42
C GLN A 346 18.44 8.03 -16.80
N GLU A 347 19.10 6.96 -17.24
CA GLU A 347 19.75 6.89 -18.56
C GLU A 347 18.75 7.15 -19.70
N LYS A 348 17.59 6.50 -19.66
CA LYS A 348 16.54 6.67 -20.67
C LYS A 348 16.01 8.11 -20.70
N CYS A 349 15.69 8.68 -19.54
CA CYS A 349 15.18 10.04 -19.44
C CYS A 349 16.20 11.08 -19.94
N ILE A 350 17.46 10.97 -19.52
CA ILE A 350 18.55 11.86 -19.97
C ILE A 350 18.78 11.72 -21.47
N TYR A 351 18.82 10.49 -22.00
CA TYR A 351 18.98 10.24 -23.42
C TYR A 351 17.89 10.93 -24.24
N ASN A 352 16.61 10.72 -23.87
CA ASN A 352 15.48 11.30 -24.57
C ASN A 352 15.48 12.84 -24.48
N ALA A 353 15.71 13.39 -23.29
CA ALA A 353 15.79 14.83 -23.06
C ALA A 353 16.89 15.47 -23.93
N THR A 354 18.08 14.86 -23.94
CA THR A 354 19.22 15.33 -24.74
C THR A 354 18.89 15.32 -26.24
N LYS A 355 18.27 14.25 -26.75
CA LYS A 355 17.85 14.18 -28.16
C LYS A 355 16.82 15.23 -28.51
N GLN A 356 15.81 15.43 -27.67
CA GLN A 356 14.77 16.45 -27.88
C GLN A 356 15.36 17.87 -27.86
N ILE A 357 16.31 18.14 -26.96
CA ILE A 357 17.05 19.41 -26.93
C ILE A 357 17.88 19.61 -28.20
N SER A 358 18.57 18.57 -28.68
CA SER A 358 19.33 18.66 -29.94
C SER A 358 18.42 19.01 -31.12
N TYR A 359 17.26 18.36 -31.24
CA TYR A 359 16.28 18.69 -32.29
C TYR A 359 15.75 20.11 -32.18
N TYR A 360 15.48 20.60 -30.96
CA TYR A 360 15.08 21.98 -30.75
C TYR A 360 16.18 22.96 -31.20
N ASN A 361 17.43 22.73 -30.81
CA ASN A 361 18.54 23.61 -31.19
C ASN A 361 18.80 23.63 -32.70
N GLU A 362 18.68 22.47 -33.35
CA GLU A 362 18.74 22.37 -34.82
C GLU A 362 17.62 23.18 -35.47
N HIS A 363 16.39 23.06 -34.98
CA HIS A 363 15.25 23.84 -35.46
C HIS A 363 15.48 25.35 -35.32
N ILE A 364 15.89 25.82 -34.13
CA ILE A 364 16.19 27.25 -33.89
C ILE A 364 17.28 27.74 -34.83
N THR A 365 18.34 26.95 -35.04
CA THR A 365 19.42 27.29 -35.97
C THR A 365 18.91 27.40 -37.41
N ASN A 366 18.05 26.48 -37.84
CA ASN A 366 17.44 26.51 -39.18
C ASN A 366 16.52 27.73 -39.34
N CYS A 367 15.65 28.04 -38.37
CA CYS A 367 14.83 29.24 -38.38
C CYS A 367 15.66 30.52 -38.52
N GLN A 368 16.76 30.63 -37.77
CA GLN A 368 17.69 31.75 -37.87
C GLN A 368 18.34 31.85 -39.26
N ASN A 369 18.78 30.72 -39.83
CA ASN A 369 19.40 30.66 -41.16
C ASN A 369 18.40 31.00 -42.29
N ASP A 370 17.15 30.56 -42.16
CA ASP A 370 16.10 30.71 -43.16
C ASP A 370 15.33 32.04 -43.02
N GLY A 371 15.64 32.84 -41.99
CA GLY A 371 14.92 34.10 -41.69
C GLY A 371 13.48 33.89 -41.23
N MET A 372 13.18 32.73 -40.64
CA MET A 372 11.85 32.36 -40.14
C MET A 372 11.75 32.57 -38.63
N GLU A 373 10.54 32.89 -38.15
CA GLU A 373 10.24 33.01 -36.71
C GLU A 373 9.88 31.62 -36.13
N ASP A 374 10.36 31.33 -34.90
CA ASP A 374 9.98 30.11 -34.16
C ASP A 374 8.56 30.25 -33.60
N ASP A 375 7.73 29.22 -33.77
CA ASP A 375 6.35 29.20 -33.25
C ASP A 375 6.28 28.82 -31.75
N GLY A 376 7.41 28.47 -31.15
CA GLY A 376 7.57 28.19 -29.72
C GLY A 376 7.00 26.84 -29.28
N ARG A 377 6.42 26.03 -30.18
CA ARG A 377 5.81 24.74 -29.80
C ARG A 377 6.85 23.73 -29.33
N LEU A 378 8.01 23.68 -29.98
CA LEU A 378 9.10 22.80 -29.55
C LEU A 378 9.66 23.21 -28.18
N ALA A 379 9.70 24.51 -27.87
CA ALA A 379 10.11 24.99 -26.55
C ALA A 379 9.19 24.46 -25.44
N LEU A 380 7.87 24.43 -25.67
CA LEU A 380 6.89 23.89 -24.72
C LEU A 380 7.08 22.39 -24.42
N LEU A 381 7.58 21.62 -25.38
CA LEU A 381 7.83 20.18 -25.21
C LEU A 381 9.05 19.89 -24.34
N ILE A 382 10.07 20.76 -24.39
CA ILE A 382 11.33 20.56 -23.67
C ILE A 382 11.42 21.33 -22.35
N LYS A 383 10.52 22.28 -22.09
CA LYS A 383 10.57 23.19 -20.94
C LYS A 383 10.79 22.52 -19.58
N GLN A 384 10.34 21.27 -19.42
CA GLN A 384 10.42 20.54 -18.15
C GLN A 384 11.83 20.01 -17.85
N PHE A 385 12.72 19.89 -18.84
CA PHE A 385 14.07 19.35 -18.68
C PHE A 385 15.15 20.17 -19.41
N ALA A 386 14.77 21.32 -19.97
CA ALA A 386 15.66 22.21 -20.68
C ALA A 386 15.74 23.58 -19.98
N ARG A 387 16.90 24.22 -20.11
CA ARG A 387 17.13 25.62 -19.76
C ARG A 387 17.74 26.33 -20.97
N TYR A 388 17.63 27.66 -21.05
CA TYR A 388 17.99 28.41 -22.24
C TYR A 388 19.18 29.33 -22.01
N LYS A 389 20.18 29.24 -22.90
CA LYS A 389 21.35 30.11 -22.97
C LYS A 389 21.46 30.72 -24.35
N ASN A 390 21.43 32.05 -24.45
CA ASN A 390 21.60 32.76 -25.71
C ASN A 390 20.66 32.24 -26.83
N GLY A 391 19.42 31.88 -26.48
CA GLY A 391 18.42 31.33 -27.41
C GLY A 391 18.54 29.83 -27.71
N LEU A 392 19.60 29.15 -27.24
CA LEU A 392 19.75 27.70 -27.37
C LEU A 392 19.40 26.99 -26.07
N ALA A 393 18.81 25.80 -26.17
CA ALA A 393 18.50 24.95 -25.03
C ALA A 393 19.70 24.09 -24.62
N GLU A 394 19.86 23.89 -23.32
CA GLU A 394 20.79 22.94 -22.72
C GLU A 394 20.07 22.10 -21.65
N LEU A 395 20.63 20.92 -21.35
CA LEU A 395 20.01 20.00 -20.39
C LEU A 395 19.97 20.64 -19.01
N TYR A 396 18.78 20.69 -18.43
CA TYR A 396 18.60 21.11 -17.06
C TYR A 396 18.49 19.89 -16.14
N HIS A 397 19.60 19.55 -15.46
CA HIS A 397 19.69 18.39 -14.58
C HIS A 397 18.55 18.30 -13.57
N MET A 398 18.26 19.40 -12.86
CA MET A 398 17.20 19.41 -11.85
C MET A 398 15.80 19.23 -12.47
N GLY A 399 15.57 19.75 -13.68
CA GLY A 399 14.31 19.56 -14.40
C GLY A 399 14.12 18.11 -14.88
N VAL A 400 15.16 17.50 -15.49
CA VAL A 400 15.07 16.08 -15.87
C VAL A 400 14.94 15.16 -14.66
N ASP A 401 15.53 15.53 -13.52
CA ASP A 401 15.40 14.79 -12.25
C ASP A 401 13.95 14.75 -11.75
N GLN A 402 13.14 15.79 -12.00
CA GLN A 402 11.70 15.77 -11.71
C GLN A 402 10.96 14.73 -12.56
N VAL A 403 11.31 14.62 -13.85
CA VAL A 403 10.75 13.61 -14.77
C VAL A 403 11.14 12.19 -14.33
N ILE A 404 12.42 12.01 -14.00
CA ILE A 404 12.96 10.73 -13.50
C ILE A 404 12.23 10.33 -12.21
N CYS A 405 12.06 11.26 -11.27
CA CYS A 405 11.38 11.01 -10.01
C CYS A 405 9.91 10.59 -10.22
N ALA A 406 9.19 11.26 -11.13
CA ALA A 406 7.82 10.92 -11.45
C ALA A 406 7.70 9.53 -12.09
N GLU A 407 8.58 9.19 -13.03
CA GLU A 407 8.60 7.86 -13.67
C GLU A 407 8.97 6.76 -12.67
N TYR A 408 10.03 6.97 -11.87
CA TYR A 408 10.49 6.02 -10.87
C TYR A 408 9.46 5.76 -9.78
N SER A 409 8.79 6.81 -9.27
CA SER A 409 7.74 6.69 -8.26
C SER A 409 6.60 5.75 -8.69
N ARG A 410 6.32 5.66 -9.99
CA ARG A 410 5.26 4.78 -10.53
C ARG A 410 5.68 3.31 -10.55
N GLU A 411 6.96 3.01 -10.75
CA GLU A 411 7.46 1.64 -10.81
C GLU A 411 7.24 0.88 -9.50
N HIS A 412 7.30 1.57 -8.37
CA HIS A 412 7.03 0.99 -7.05
C HIS A 412 5.60 0.45 -6.93
N TYR A 413 4.66 0.95 -7.73
CA TYR A 413 3.27 0.48 -7.79
C TYR A 413 3.00 -0.45 -8.99
N ASN A 414 4.02 -1.04 -9.60
CA ASN A 414 3.80 -1.99 -10.70
C ASN A 414 3.01 -3.22 -10.24
N ASN A 415 3.32 -3.78 -9.07
CA ASN A 415 2.56 -4.87 -8.46
C ASN A 415 2.71 -4.86 -6.92
N ILE A 416 2.05 -5.80 -6.24
CA ILE A 416 2.08 -5.86 -4.77
C ILE A 416 3.49 -6.16 -4.20
N TYR A 417 4.32 -6.91 -4.93
CA TYR A 417 5.66 -7.27 -4.50
C TYR A 417 6.63 -6.09 -4.62
N THR A 418 6.51 -5.27 -5.67
CA THR A 418 7.32 -4.03 -5.77
C THR A 418 6.99 -3.06 -4.64
N ILE A 419 5.72 -2.97 -4.23
CA ILE A 419 5.30 -2.15 -3.07
C ILE A 419 5.96 -2.67 -1.78
N LYS A 420 5.95 -3.99 -1.58
CA LYS A 420 6.60 -4.66 -0.44
C LYS A 420 8.11 -4.41 -0.43
N GLU A 421 8.79 -4.69 -1.53
CA GLU A 421 10.25 -4.49 -1.67
C GLU A 421 10.65 -3.04 -1.37
N THR A 422 9.83 -2.08 -1.80
CA THR A 422 10.05 -0.66 -1.54
C THR A 422 10.02 -0.35 -0.05
N TRP A 423 8.98 -0.75 0.67
CA TRP A 423 8.91 -0.55 2.12
C TRP A 423 10.06 -1.24 2.87
N GLU A 424 10.44 -2.44 2.45
CA GLU A 424 11.55 -3.19 3.07
C GLU A 424 12.90 -2.49 2.86
N SER A 425 13.12 -1.94 1.66
CA SER A 425 14.31 -1.12 1.36
C SER A 425 14.39 0.17 2.19
N LEU A 426 13.25 0.66 2.67
CA LEU A 426 13.12 1.83 3.54
C LEU A 426 13.20 1.46 5.04
N ASN A 427 13.68 0.25 5.34
CA ASN A 427 13.89 -0.27 6.68
C ASN A 427 12.60 -0.47 7.51
N TYR A 428 11.49 -0.78 6.84
CA TYR A 428 10.27 -1.29 7.47
C TYR A 428 10.14 -2.81 7.28
N ASP A 429 9.46 -3.46 8.20
CA ASP A 429 8.91 -4.80 7.94
C ASP A 429 7.57 -4.67 7.21
N THR A 430 7.14 -5.74 6.53
CA THR A 430 5.87 -5.73 5.80
C THR A 430 5.04 -6.97 6.10
N GLU A 431 3.73 -6.83 5.94
CA GLU A 431 2.79 -7.94 5.87
C GLU A 431 1.68 -7.64 4.88
N PHE A 432 1.04 -8.69 4.37
CA PHE A 432 -0.14 -8.56 3.52
C PHE A 432 -1.40 -8.86 4.32
N LYS A 433 -2.41 -8.01 4.15
CA LYS A 433 -3.77 -8.28 4.61
C LYS A 433 -4.73 -8.17 3.43
N VAL A 434 -5.72 -9.05 3.45
CA VAL A 434 -6.70 -9.18 2.39
C VAL A 434 -7.99 -8.53 2.87
N PHE A 435 -8.47 -7.56 2.10
CA PHE A 435 -9.69 -6.83 2.49
C PHE A 435 -10.95 -7.71 2.39
N ASP A 436 -11.07 -8.43 1.28
CA ASP A 436 -12.19 -9.32 0.98
C ASP A 436 -11.70 -10.46 0.07
N LEU A 437 -12.53 -11.49 -0.06
CA LEU A 437 -12.30 -12.60 -0.97
C LEU A 437 -12.40 -12.18 -2.42
N ASP A 438 -11.79 -12.97 -3.30
CA ASP A 438 -11.93 -12.82 -4.74
C ASP A 438 -13.42 -12.84 -5.12
N LEU A 439 -13.87 -11.82 -5.88
CA LEU A 439 -15.23 -11.77 -6.37
C LEU A 439 -15.51 -12.93 -7.34
N ILE A 440 -16.62 -13.64 -7.14
CA ILE A 440 -17.06 -14.67 -8.08
C ILE A 440 -17.57 -14.03 -9.37
N VAL A 441 -16.85 -14.25 -10.46
CA VAL A 441 -17.24 -13.81 -11.80
C VAL A 441 -18.10 -14.89 -12.48
N ARG A 442 -19.34 -14.53 -12.80
CA ARG A 442 -20.32 -15.45 -13.43
C ARG A 442 -20.42 -15.29 -14.94
N GLN A 443 -20.24 -14.06 -15.42
CA GLN A 443 -20.44 -13.76 -16.85
C GLN A 443 -19.38 -14.49 -17.67
N LYS A 444 -19.82 -15.17 -18.75
CA LYS A 444 -18.97 -15.91 -19.68
C LYS A 444 -18.15 -17.06 -19.04
N HIS A 445 -18.55 -17.52 -17.86
CA HIS A 445 -17.92 -18.66 -17.18
C HIS A 445 -18.84 -19.86 -17.10
N SER A 446 -18.26 -21.06 -17.22
CA SER A 446 -18.98 -22.31 -17.00
C SER A 446 -19.33 -22.50 -15.52
N LYS A 447 -20.32 -23.36 -15.23
CA LYS A 447 -20.62 -23.71 -13.83
C LYS A 447 -19.42 -24.31 -13.10
N GLU A 448 -18.59 -25.08 -13.79
CA GLU A 448 -17.38 -25.69 -13.21
C GLU A 448 -16.35 -24.62 -12.83
N GLU A 449 -16.20 -23.57 -13.64
CA GLU A 449 -15.35 -22.43 -13.33
C GLU A 449 -15.88 -21.61 -12.15
N ILE A 450 -17.20 -21.39 -12.09
CA ILE A 450 -17.85 -20.72 -10.95
C ILE A 450 -17.64 -21.55 -9.67
N ASN A 451 -17.88 -22.86 -9.71
CA ASN A 451 -17.66 -23.76 -8.59
C ASN A 451 -16.20 -23.73 -8.13
N ARG A 452 -15.25 -23.71 -9.07
CA ARG A 452 -13.82 -23.59 -8.76
C ARG A 452 -13.50 -22.27 -8.02
N GLN A 453 -14.07 -21.15 -8.46
CA GLN A 453 -13.91 -19.85 -7.79
C GLN A 453 -14.48 -19.87 -6.36
N VAL A 454 -15.67 -20.43 -6.17
CA VAL A 454 -16.31 -20.54 -4.84
C VAL A 454 -15.46 -21.39 -3.89
N ILE A 455 -15.02 -22.58 -4.33
CA ILE A 455 -14.19 -23.48 -3.51
C ILE A 455 -12.85 -22.81 -3.16
N LYS A 456 -12.26 -22.07 -4.10
CA LYS A 456 -11.05 -21.28 -3.84
C LYS A 456 -11.28 -20.26 -2.71
N CYS A 457 -12.42 -19.57 -2.70
CA CYS A 457 -12.77 -18.62 -1.64
C CYS A 457 -12.93 -19.32 -0.27
N PHE A 458 -13.63 -20.45 -0.22
CA PHE A 458 -13.78 -21.24 1.01
C PHE A 458 -12.43 -21.71 1.56
N GLU A 459 -11.55 -22.24 0.71
CA GLU A 459 -10.21 -22.69 1.11
C GLU A 459 -9.33 -21.52 1.53
N ALA A 460 -9.38 -20.37 0.83
CA ALA A 460 -8.60 -19.20 1.16
C ALA A 460 -8.95 -18.66 2.56
N TRP A 461 -10.24 -18.56 2.88
CA TRP A 461 -10.72 -18.14 4.19
C TRP A 461 -10.39 -19.18 5.29
N LYS A 462 -10.58 -20.47 5.01
CA LYS A 462 -10.31 -21.55 5.98
C LYS A 462 -8.83 -21.66 6.38
N HIS A 463 -7.91 -21.52 5.42
CA HIS A 463 -6.48 -21.69 5.68
C HIS A 463 -5.79 -20.43 6.18
N ASN A 464 -6.35 -19.24 5.91
CA ASN A 464 -5.73 -17.97 6.26
C ASN A 464 -6.74 -17.00 6.93
N PRO A 465 -7.45 -17.41 8.00
CA PRO A 465 -8.46 -16.55 8.63
C PRO A 465 -7.86 -15.24 9.12
N ASP A 466 -6.63 -15.28 9.66
CA ASP A 466 -5.91 -14.11 10.17
C ASP A 466 -5.56 -13.07 9.10
N GLN A 467 -5.65 -13.40 7.80
CA GLN A 467 -5.45 -12.43 6.73
C GLN A 467 -6.65 -11.51 6.51
N TYR A 468 -7.83 -11.87 7.02
CA TYR A 468 -9.11 -11.19 6.80
C TYR A 468 -9.60 -10.49 8.08
N GLU A 469 -8.95 -9.38 8.44
CA GLU A 469 -9.21 -8.66 9.70
C GLU A 469 -10.48 -7.78 9.70
N TYR A 470 -11.15 -7.63 8.55
CA TYR A 470 -12.19 -6.60 8.34
C TYR A 470 -13.62 -7.09 8.53
N GLY A 471 -13.84 -8.36 8.87
CA GLY A 471 -15.16 -9.00 8.96
C GLY A 471 -15.91 -9.17 7.64
N ILE A 472 -15.45 -8.52 6.55
CA ILE A 472 -16.08 -8.60 5.22
C ILE A 472 -16.02 -10.01 4.64
N ALA A 473 -14.85 -10.65 4.67
CA ALA A 473 -14.71 -12.00 4.14
C ALA A 473 -15.65 -13.00 4.83
N GLU A 474 -15.88 -12.86 6.13
CA GLU A 474 -16.83 -13.71 6.86
C GLU A 474 -18.27 -13.49 6.39
N ALA A 475 -18.68 -12.24 6.18
CA ALA A 475 -19.98 -11.92 5.60
C ALA A 475 -20.12 -12.46 4.17
N THR A 476 -19.08 -12.31 3.34
CA THR A 476 -19.01 -12.85 1.97
C THR A 476 -19.13 -14.39 1.97
N ILE A 477 -18.41 -15.08 2.86
CA ILE A 477 -18.49 -16.52 3.04
C ILE A 477 -19.88 -16.95 3.46
N THR A 478 -20.50 -16.24 4.41
CA THR A 478 -21.86 -16.53 4.88
C THR A 478 -22.86 -16.43 3.73
N LYS A 479 -22.74 -15.38 2.91
CA LYS A 479 -23.54 -15.24 1.68
C LYS A 479 -23.29 -16.39 0.70
N TYR A 480 -22.03 -16.76 0.44
CA TYR A 480 -21.68 -17.84 -0.48
C TYR A 480 -22.14 -19.22 0.01
N LYS A 481 -22.15 -19.46 1.33
CA LYS A 481 -22.72 -20.69 1.92
C LYS A 481 -24.20 -20.84 1.60
N ILE A 482 -24.96 -19.75 1.64
CA ILE A 482 -26.40 -19.74 1.33
C ILE A 482 -26.62 -19.88 -0.18
N GLU A 483 -25.91 -19.07 -0.95
CA GLU A 483 -26.10 -19.01 -2.41
C GLU A 483 -25.65 -20.28 -3.13
N PHE A 484 -24.54 -20.89 -2.68
CA PHE A 484 -23.97 -22.11 -3.25
C PHE A 484 -24.16 -23.31 -2.32
N ALA A 485 -25.30 -23.40 -1.62
CA ALA A 485 -25.55 -24.41 -0.58
C ALA A 485 -25.24 -25.87 -1.01
N PRO A 486 -25.63 -26.35 -2.22
CA PRO A 486 -25.28 -27.72 -2.63
C PRO A 486 -23.78 -27.95 -2.81
N LEU A 487 -23.05 -26.94 -3.27
CA LEU A 487 -21.59 -26.99 -3.42
C LEU A 487 -20.90 -26.91 -2.06
N TYR A 488 -21.42 -26.09 -1.14
CA TYR A 488 -20.92 -26.02 0.22
C TYR A 488 -21.11 -27.35 0.97
N GLU A 489 -22.25 -28.01 0.81
CA GLU A 489 -22.47 -29.38 1.33
C GLU A 489 -21.45 -30.36 0.75
N ALA A 490 -21.26 -30.35 -0.57
CA ALA A 490 -20.24 -31.17 -1.22
C ALA A 490 -18.84 -30.90 -0.65
N TYR A 491 -18.50 -29.63 -0.39
CA TYR A 491 -17.21 -29.24 0.17
C TYR A 491 -17.02 -29.74 1.60
N MET A 492 -18.05 -29.65 2.45
CA MET A 492 -17.99 -30.13 3.84
C MET A 492 -17.89 -31.66 3.94
N VAL A 493 -18.52 -32.39 3.01
CA VAL A 493 -18.58 -33.87 3.06
C VAL A 493 -17.44 -34.53 2.28
N LEU A 494 -17.14 -34.05 1.06
CA LEU A 494 -16.16 -34.65 0.15
C LEU A 494 -14.77 -34.01 0.26
N GLY A 495 -14.69 -32.76 0.73
CA GLY A 495 -13.45 -31.97 0.76
C GLY A 495 -13.00 -31.44 -0.61
N SER A 496 -12.09 -30.46 -0.60
CA SER A 496 -11.60 -29.79 -1.81
C SER A 496 -10.87 -30.73 -2.78
N GLY A 497 -10.09 -31.69 -2.25
CA GLY A 497 -9.34 -32.66 -3.06
C GLY A 497 -10.25 -33.54 -3.92
N GLN A 498 -11.32 -34.09 -3.35
CA GLN A 498 -12.25 -34.94 -4.10
C GLN A 498 -13.07 -34.12 -5.11
N ILE A 499 -13.51 -32.91 -4.74
CA ILE A 499 -14.21 -31.99 -5.67
C ILE A 499 -13.34 -31.68 -6.89
N LYS A 500 -12.05 -31.43 -6.68
CA LYS A 500 -11.08 -31.20 -7.76
C LYS A 500 -10.97 -32.41 -8.69
N ASN A 501 -10.92 -33.62 -8.14
CA ASN A 501 -10.89 -34.87 -8.93
C ASN A 501 -12.18 -35.12 -9.72
N LEU A 502 -13.33 -34.67 -9.19
CA LEU A 502 -14.62 -34.71 -9.87
C LEU A 502 -14.80 -33.56 -10.89
N GLY A 503 -13.76 -32.77 -11.13
CA GLY A 503 -13.77 -31.69 -12.13
C GLY A 503 -14.72 -30.54 -11.78
N TYR A 504 -15.08 -30.37 -10.50
CA TYR A 504 -16.08 -29.36 -10.06
C TYR A 504 -17.47 -29.55 -10.70
N ASN A 505 -17.80 -30.76 -11.16
CA ASN A 505 -19.03 -31.04 -11.88
C ASN A 505 -20.20 -31.37 -10.93
N ASP A 506 -21.29 -30.59 -10.99
CA ASP A 506 -22.45 -30.71 -10.10
C ASP A 506 -23.04 -32.13 -10.04
N LYS A 507 -23.14 -32.80 -11.20
CA LYS A 507 -23.73 -34.14 -11.30
C LYS A 507 -22.82 -35.18 -10.66
N ALA A 508 -21.51 -35.10 -10.94
CA ALA A 508 -20.52 -35.99 -10.35
C ALA A 508 -20.44 -35.82 -8.83
N MET A 509 -20.45 -34.57 -8.33
CA MET A 509 -20.48 -34.27 -6.90
C MET A 509 -21.74 -34.79 -6.22
N LYS A 510 -22.92 -34.63 -6.84
CA LYS A 510 -24.18 -35.17 -6.32
C LYS A 510 -24.15 -36.69 -6.21
N THR A 511 -23.63 -37.38 -7.22
CA THR A 511 -23.47 -38.84 -7.18
C THR A 511 -22.54 -39.25 -6.03
N ALA A 512 -21.39 -38.59 -5.90
CA ALA A 512 -20.41 -38.88 -4.84
C ALA A 512 -20.96 -38.60 -3.43
N LEU A 513 -21.77 -37.55 -3.26
CA LEU A 513 -22.49 -37.26 -2.02
C LEU A 513 -23.46 -38.39 -1.65
N ILE A 514 -24.26 -38.84 -2.62
CA ILE A 514 -25.19 -39.95 -2.40
C ILE A 514 -24.43 -41.24 -2.06
N GLU A 515 -23.34 -41.54 -2.75
CA GLU A 515 -22.51 -42.70 -2.46
C GLU A 515 -21.90 -42.65 -1.05
N THR A 516 -21.45 -41.47 -0.62
CA THR A 516 -20.89 -41.28 0.73
C THR A 516 -21.98 -41.43 1.79
N SER A 517 -23.15 -40.81 1.58
CA SER A 517 -24.32 -40.97 2.45
C SER A 517 -24.78 -42.42 2.51
N ASN A 518 -24.81 -43.12 1.37
CA ASN A 518 -25.17 -44.53 1.30
C ASN A 518 -24.15 -45.40 2.01
N LYS A 519 -22.84 -45.14 1.90
CA LYS A 519 -21.82 -45.90 2.66
C LYS A 519 -22.01 -45.76 4.16
N ASN A 520 -22.28 -44.54 4.65
CA ASN A 520 -22.57 -44.31 6.07
C ASN A 520 -23.88 -44.99 6.50
N ALA A 521 -24.93 -44.87 5.68
CA ALA A 521 -26.21 -45.55 5.91
C ALA A 521 -26.08 -47.08 5.85
N GLU A 522 -25.24 -47.61 4.96
CA GLU A 522 -24.98 -49.03 4.81
C GLU A 522 -24.19 -49.56 6.01
N ALA A 523 -23.23 -48.81 6.55
CA ALA A 523 -22.55 -49.18 7.79
C ALA A 523 -23.54 -49.33 8.96
N LYS A 524 -24.48 -48.39 9.10
CA LYS A 524 -25.56 -48.46 10.09
C LYS A 524 -26.53 -49.63 9.82
N LEU A 525 -26.94 -49.79 8.57
CA LEU A 525 -27.79 -50.90 8.11
C LEU A 525 -27.16 -52.25 8.43
N ARG A 526 -25.85 -52.43 8.20
CA ARG A 526 -25.12 -53.68 8.50
C ARG A 526 -25.24 -54.06 9.98
N LEU A 527 -25.14 -53.08 10.90
CA LEU A 527 -25.33 -53.32 12.33
C LEU A 527 -26.77 -53.77 12.64
N MET A 528 -27.76 -53.10 12.06
CA MET A 528 -29.18 -53.43 12.29
C MET A 528 -29.56 -54.79 11.70
N LEU A 529 -29.00 -55.15 10.55
CA LEU A 529 -29.22 -56.47 9.93
C LEU A 529 -28.63 -57.61 10.75
N ILE A 530 -27.46 -57.41 11.36
CA ILE A 530 -26.86 -58.38 12.30
C ILE A 530 -27.73 -58.57 13.53
N ASP A 531 -28.39 -57.50 14.00
CA ASP A 531 -29.33 -57.61 15.11
C ASP A 531 -30.64 -58.29 14.70
N GLU A 532 -31.16 -58.02 13.50
CA GLU A 532 -32.42 -58.60 13.03
C GLU A 532 -32.31 -60.09 12.65
N PHE A 533 -31.28 -60.47 11.90
CA PHE A 533 -31.15 -61.82 11.34
C PHE A 533 -30.16 -62.67 12.13
N LYS A 534 -30.68 -63.48 13.05
CA LYS A 534 -29.89 -64.34 13.95
C LYS A 534 -29.41 -65.64 13.28
N ILE A 535 -28.24 -66.14 13.70
CA ILE A 535 -27.65 -67.41 13.24
C ILE A 535 -28.54 -68.58 13.69
N GLY A 536 -28.74 -69.57 12.81
CA GLY A 536 -29.55 -70.77 13.05
C GLY A 536 -31.04 -70.59 12.76
N GLU A 537 -31.50 -69.35 12.59
CA GLU A 537 -32.89 -69.03 12.29
C GLU A 537 -33.20 -69.11 10.79
N ARG A 538 -34.47 -69.37 10.47
CA ARG A 538 -34.97 -69.48 9.10
C ARG A 538 -36.02 -68.41 8.80
N TYR A 539 -35.83 -67.71 7.69
CA TYR A 539 -36.70 -66.60 7.28
C TYR A 539 -37.27 -66.82 5.89
N THR A 540 -38.55 -66.48 5.68
CA THR A 540 -39.16 -66.51 4.35
C THR A 540 -38.58 -65.42 3.47
N LYS A 541 -38.52 -65.64 2.14
CA LYS A 541 -38.09 -64.59 1.19
C LYS A 541 -38.94 -63.32 1.28
N LYS A 542 -40.23 -63.48 1.59
CA LYS A 542 -41.17 -62.36 1.76
C LYS A 542 -40.76 -61.50 2.96
N TYR A 543 -40.60 -62.12 4.14
CA TYR A 543 -40.17 -61.43 5.36
C TYR A 543 -38.82 -60.74 5.17
N MET A 544 -37.82 -61.44 4.65
CA MET A 544 -36.50 -60.85 4.41
C MET A 544 -36.55 -59.64 3.49
N LYS A 545 -37.36 -59.69 2.42
CA LYS A 545 -37.51 -58.57 1.49
C LYS A 545 -38.20 -57.37 2.16
N GLU A 546 -39.29 -57.61 2.88
CA GLU A 546 -40.06 -56.57 3.57
C GLU A 546 -39.22 -55.89 4.66
N LYS A 547 -38.56 -56.69 5.50
CA LYS A 547 -37.69 -56.19 6.57
C LYS A 547 -36.45 -55.48 6.04
N LEU A 548 -35.82 -55.99 4.99
CA LEU A 548 -34.71 -55.30 4.33
C LEU A 548 -35.15 -53.97 3.72
N GLN A 549 -36.35 -53.90 3.14
CA GLN A 549 -36.89 -52.64 2.61
C GLN A 549 -37.18 -51.64 3.73
N GLU A 550 -37.78 -52.09 4.84
CA GLU A 550 -38.02 -51.27 6.03
C GLU A 550 -36.71 -50.65 6.55
N LEU A 551 -35.65 -51.46 6.68
CA LEU A 551 -34.35 -50.99 7.15
C LEU A 551 -33.64 -50.09 6.14
N TYR A 552 -33.80 -50.33 4.83
CA TYR A 552 -33.31 -49.43 3.77
C TYR A 552 -33.98 -48.06 3.84
N ASP A 553 -35.30 -48.03 4.04
CA ASP A 553 -36.06 -46.80 4.19
C ASP A 553 -35.69 -46.08 5.49
N PHE A 554 -35.56 -46.82 6.60
CA PHE A 554 -35.13 -46.29 7.89
C PHE A 554 -33.72 -45.68 7.84
N CYS A 555 -32.78 -46.33 7.14
CA CYS A 555 -31.43 -45.80 6.94
C CYS A 555 -31.33 -44.76 5.81
N GLY A 556 -32.42 -44.52 5.06
CA GLY A 556 -32.48 -43.52 4.00
C GLY A 556 -31.67 -43.84 2.75
N ILE A 557 -31.46 -45.13 2.42
CA ILE A 557 -30.65 -45.56 1.27
C ILE A 557 -31.32 -45.19 -0.06
N LYS A 558 -30.55 -44.58 -0.97
CA LYS A 558 -31.02 -44.09 -2.27
C LYS A 558 -30.19 -44.65 -3.43
N LYS A 559 -30.77 -44.71 -4.63
CA LYS A 559 -30.03 -44.93 -5.88
C LYS A 559 -29.07 -43.76 -6.13
N THR A 560 -28.03 -43.95 -6.93
CA THR A 560 -27.17 -42.87 -7.45
C THR A 560 -27.95 -41.78 -8.20
N SER A 561 -29.15 -42.10 -8.70
CA SER A 561 -30.11 -41.14 -9.28
C SER A 561 -30.88 -40.30 -8.24
N GLY A 562 -30.69 -40.54 -6.95
CA GLY A 562 -31.39 -39.90 -5.84
C GLY A 562 -32.78 -40.48 -5.52
N LYS A 563 -33.26 -41.46 -6.31
CA LYS A 563 -34.56 -42.13 -6.07
C LYS A 563 -34.45 -43.18 -4.95
N ARG A 564 -35.59 -43.53 -4.33
CA ARG A 564 -35.68 -44.63 -3.35
C ARG A 564 -35.05 -45.91 -3.90
N GLU A 565 -34.17 -46.54 -3.12
CA GLU A 565 -33.61 -47.85 -3.44
C GLU A 565 -34.61 -48.95 -3.07
N VAL A 566 -34.83 -49.90 -3.98
CA VAL A 566 -35.79 -51.01 -3.74
C VAL A 566 -35.01 -52.26 -3.36
N ALA A 567 -35.21 -52.74 -2.15
CA ALA A 567 -34.59 -53.94 -1.61
C ALA A 567 -35.17 -55.21 -2.27
N THR A 568 -34.30 -56.19 -2.52
CA THR A 568 -34.69 -57.54 -2.94
C THR A 568 -34.04 -58.53 -1.97
N ALA A 569 -34.64 -59.71 -1.77
CA ALA A 569 -34.06 -60.73 -0.89
C ALA A 569 -32.64 -61.15 -1.32
N GLU A 570 -32.33 -61.05 -2.62
CA GLU A 570 -31.01 -61.34 -3.18
C GLU A 570 -29.96 -60.28 -2.83
N LYS A 571 -30.36 -59.03 -2.52
CA LYS A 571 -29.43 -57.99 -2.07
C LYS A 571 -28.86 -58.30 -0.69
N LEU A 572 -29.55 -59.05 0.15
CA LEU A 572 -29.00 -59.53 1.42
C LEU A 572 -27.77 -60.42 1.21
N ASN A 573 -27.79 -61.27 0.16
CA ASN A 573 -26.62 -62.04 -0.26
C ASN A 573 -25.51 -61.15 -0.84
N ALA A 574 -25.88 -60.16 -1.66
CA ALA A 574 -24.92 -59.24 -2.28
C ALA A 574 -24.16 -58.37 -1.25
N LEU A 575 -24.74 -58.10 -0.08
CA LEU A 575 -24.07 -57.41 1.03
C LEU A 575 -22.95 -58.24 1.67
N GLY A 576 -22.91 -59.56 1.40
CA GLY A 576 -21.88 -60.48 1.88
C GLY A 576 -21.85 -60.71 3.39
N LEU A 577 -22.88 -60.24 4.11
CA LEU A 577 -22.95 -60.25 5.58
C LEU A 577 -23.20 -61.64 6.18
N PHE A 578 -24.00 -62.46 5.49
CA PHE A 578 -24.46 -63.76 5.97
C PHE A 578 -24.19 -64.85 4.94
N HIS A 579 -23.93 -66.06 5.40
CA HIS A 579 -24.00 -67.26 4.56
C HIS A 579 -25.42 -67.81 4.62
N LEU A 580 -26.14 -67.79 3.50
CA LEU A 580 -27.53 -68.21 3.41
C LEU A 580 -27.66 -69.62 2.80
N TYR A 581 -28.39 -70.51 3.46
CA TYR A 581 -28.75 -71.81 2.91
C TYR A 581 -30.22 -71.83 2.47
N ARG A 582 -30.51 -72.31 1.26
CA ARG A 582 -31.88 -72.33 0.73
C ARG A 582 -32.70 -73.38 1.48
N CYS A 583 -33.87 -72.97 2.00
CA CYS A 583 -34.81 -73.86 2.65
C CYS A 583 -36.25 -73.62 2.17
N LYS A 584 -37.17 -74.51 2.58
CA LYS A 584 -38.62 -74.31 2.44
C LYS A 584 -39.22 -74.20 3.83
N LEU A 585 -40.08 -73.21 4.02
CA LEU A 585 -40.74 -72.87 5.28
C LEU A 585 -42.23 -72.74 5.01
N ASP A 586 -43.07 -73.00 6.00
CA ASP A 586 -44.50 -72.69 5.88
C ASP A 586 -44.69 -71.18 6.06
N ASP A 587 -45.44 -70.55 5.14
CA ASP A 587 -45.82 -69.14 5.26
C ASP A 587 -46.97 -68.95 6.26
N GLU A 588 -47.35 -67.70 6.51
CA GLU A 588 -48.46 -67.31 7.41
C GLU A 588 -49.81 -67.95 7.03
N SER A 589 -49.94 -68.54 5.85
CA SER A 589 -51.12 -69.25 5.35
C SER A 589 -50.97 -70.78 5.33
N GLY A 590 -49.87 -71.32 5.88
CA GLY A 590 -49.58 -72.75 5.95
C GLY A 590 -49.10 -73.37 4.63
N LYS A 591 -48.71 -72.55 3.62
CA LYS A 591 -48.19 -73.03 2.34
C LYS A 591 -46.66 -73.01 2.33
N LYS A 592 -46.04 -74.00 1.68
CA LYS A 592 -44.58 -74.05 1.54
C LYS A 592 -44.05 -72.89 0.68
N ALA A 593 -43.43 -71.90 1.33
CA ALA A 593 -42.73 -70.80 0.73
C ALA A 593 -41.21 -71.02 0.70
N HIS A 594 -40.55 -70.41 -0.27
CA HIS A 594 -39.08 -70.42 -0.34
C HIS A 594 -38.49 -69.44 0.67
N GLY A 595 -37.46 -69.89 1.41
CA GLY A 595 -36.77 -69.10 2.43
C GLY A 595 -35.26 -69.36 2.48
N TYR A 596 -34.62 -68.75 3.46
CA TYR A 596 -33.19 -68.93 3.75
C TYR A 596 -32.95 -69.17 5.24
N GLU A 597 -32.02 -70.08 5.54
CA GLU A 597 -31.43 -70.26 6.87
C GLU A 597 -30.12 -69.49 6.97
N ILE A 598 -29.93 -68.74 8.06
CA ILE A 598 -28.68 -68.02 8.34
C ILE A 598 -27.68 -68.98 8.98
N VAL A 599 -26.73 -69.51 8.21
CA VAL A 599 -25.80 -70.54 8.71
C VAL A 599 -24.55 -69.93 9.35
N LYS A 600 -24.18 -68.71 8.95
CA LYS A 600 -22.98 -68.02 9.42
C LYS A 600 -23.09 -66.51 9.19
N VAL A 601 -22.50 -65.72 10.08
CA VAL A 601 -22.22 -64.29 9.85
C VAL A 601 -20.78 -64.16 9.38
N ASN A 602 -20.55 -63.55 8.22
CA ASN A 602 -19.22 -63.40 7.61
C ASN A 602 -18.50 -62.11 8.04
N PHE A 603 -19.19 -61.22 8.75
CA PHE A 603 -18.66 -59.92 9.15
C PHE A 603 -18.11 -59.96 10.57
N VAL A 604 -16.79 -59.74 10.73
CA VAL A 604 -16.15 -59.47 12.02
C VAL A 604 -15.80 -57.98 12.04
N LEU A 605 -16.51 -57.20 12.86
CA LEU A 605 -16.04 -55.87 13.22
C LEU A 605 -14.76 -56.04 14.05
N LYS A 606 -13.60 -55.70 13.47
CA LYS A 606 -12.51 -55.21 14.33
C LYS A 606 -13.02 -53.88 14.91
N LEU A 607 -13.43 -53.93 16.18
CA LEU A 607 -13.58 -52.74 17.00
C LEU A 607 -12.26 -51.97 16.93
N ALA A 608 -12.25 -50.84 16.23
CA ALA A 608 -11.25 -49.82 16.45
C ALA A 608 -11.60 -49.15 17.77
N ALA A 609 -10.70 -49.27 18.75
CA ALA A 609 -10.69 -48.47 19.96
C ALA A 609 -10.37 -47.01 19.65
#